data_AF-A0ABD0NLN1-F1
#
_entry.id   AF-A0ABD0NLN1-F1
#
_cell.length_a   1.000
_cell.length_b   1.000
_cell.length_c   1.000
_cell.angle_alpha   90.00
_cell.angle_beta   90.00
_cell.angle_gamma   90.00
#
_symmetry.space_group_name_H-M   'P 1'
#
loop_
_entity.id
_entity.type
_entity.pdbx_description
1 polymer ?
#
loop_
_entity_poly.entity_id
_entity_poly.type
_entity_poly.pdbx_seq_one_letter_code
_entity_poly.pdbx_strand_id
1 'polypeptide(L)'
;VDSFISETPRGPVSFSNVLAVLDPMAPRRLLLACHYDSKYILSDPSEPQKVFVGASDSAVPCAMMLELVTALDLHLKKHKQL
;
A
#
# COMPACT_ATOMS: atom_id res chain seq x y z
N VAL A 1 -8.15 -0.67 9.11
CA VAL A 1 -7.18 -1.71 8.73
C VAL A 1 -7.88 -3.02 8.92
N ASP A 2 -8.04 -3.78 7.85
CA ASP A 2 -8.62 -5.12 7.90
C ASP A 2 -7.46 -6.12 7.88
N SER A 3 -7.41 -7.00 8.88
CA SER A 3 -6.30 -7.91 9.10
C SER A 3 -6.80 -9.35 9.13
N PHE A 4 -6.04 -10.23 8.49
CA PHE A 4 -6.35 -11.67 8.46
C PHE A 4 -5.06 -12.48 8.63
N ILE A 5 -5.21 -13.70 9.12
CA ILE A 5 -4.11 -14.67 9.21
C ILE A 5 -4.24 -15.61 8.02
N SER A 6 -3.12 -15.88 7.34
CA SER A 6 -3.05 -16.88 6.27
C SER A 6 -1.84 -17.78 6.47
N GLU A 7 -2.01 -19.06 6.14
CA GLU A 7 -0.90 -20.01 6.05
C GLU A 7 0.05 -19.63 4.92
N THR A 8 1.35 -19.77 5.16
CA THR A 8 2.42 -19.54 4.19
C THR A 8 3.48 -20.64 4.32
N PRO A 9 4.44 -20.75 3.39
CA PRO A 9 5.58 -21.66 3.56
C PRO A 9 6.44 -21.41 4.82
N ARG A 10 6.23 -20.30 5.52
CA ARG A 10 6.92 -19.95 6.78
C ARG A 10 6.01 -20.10 8.01
N GLY A 11 4.86 -20.75 7.85
CA GLY A 11 3.80 -20.83 8.84
C GLY A 11 2.78 -19.69 8.73
N PRO A 12 1.87 -19.57 9.70
CA PRO A 12 0.81 -18.56 9.69
C PRO A 12 1.39 -17.15 9.84
N VAL A 13 0.97 -16.24 8.97
CA VAL A 13 1.37 -14.83 8.95
C VAL A 13 0.14 -13.95 9.01
N SER A 14 0.23 -12.86 9.77
CA SER A 14 -0.80 -11.80 9.78
C SER A 14 -0.55 -10.84 8.62
N PHE A 15 -1.56 -10.64 7.79
CA PHE A 15 -1.58 -9.67 6.69
C PHE A 15 -2.56 -8.56 7.03
N SER A 16 -2.24 -7.33 6.64
CA SER A 16 -3.07 -6.15 6.94
C SER A 16 -3.23 -5.29 5.69
N ASN A 17 -4.45 -5.18 5.19
CA ASN A 17 -4.74 -4.29 4.08
C ASN A 17 -5.06 -2.88 4.59
N VAL A 18 -4.55 -1.88 3.86
CA VAL A 18 -4.91 -0.46 4.06
C VAL A 18 -5.89 -0.06 2.97
N LEU A 19 -7.14 0.21 3.38
CA LEU A 19 -8.17 0.72 2.50
C LEU A 19 -8.54 2.15 2.93
N ALA A 20 -8.23 3.12 2.09
CA ALA A 20 -8.64 4.51 2.26
C ALA A 20 -9.81 4.81 1.31
N VAL A 21 -10.93 5.27 1.85
CA VAL A 21 -12.15 5.55 1.07
C VAL A 21 -12.55 6.99 1.30
N LEU A 22 -12.63 7.77 0.21
CA LEU A 22 -13.03 9.17 0.26
C LEU A 22 -14.48 9.31 0.77
N ASP A 23 -15.43 8.70 0.07
CA ASP A 23 -16.83 8.62 0.46
C ASP A 23 -17.30 7.16 0.57
N PRO A 24 -17.55 6.65 1.79
CA PRO A 24 -18.09 5.32 2.01
C PRO A 24 -19.50 5.11 1.45
N MET A 25 -20.28 6.17 1.24
CA MET A 25 -21.67 6.06 0.77
C MET A 25 -21.79 6.12 -0.77
N ALA A 26 -20.74 6.55 -1.48
CA ALA A 26 -20.73 6.60 -2.94
C ALA A 26 -20.98 5.21 -3.56
N PRO A 27 -21.93 5.07 -4.51
CA PRO A 27 -22.29 3.77 -5.11
C PRO A 27 -21.24 3.26 -6.10
N ARG A 28 -20.33 4.14 -6.56
CA ARG A 28 -19.24 3.81 -7.49
C ARG A 28 -17.97 4.50 -7.02
N ARG A 29 -16.83 3.82 -7.17
CA ARG A 29 -15.52 4.32 -6.77
C ARG A 29 -14.50 3.99 -7.85
N LEU A 30 -13.57 4.91 -8.11
CA LEU A 30 -12.34 4.61 -8.83
C LEU A 30 -11.33 4.10 -7.79
N LEU A 31 -10.84 2.88 -7.96
CA LEU A 31 -9.85 2.27 -7.07
C LEU A 31 -8.45 2.44 -7.68
N LEU A 32 -7.54 3.05 -6.93
CA LEU A 32 -6.11 3.01 -7.17
C LEU A 32 -5.50 2.08 -6.12
N ALA A 33 -4.56 1.22 -6.52
CA ALA A 33 -3.98 0.21 -5.64
C ALA A 33 -2.49 0.00 -5.93
N CYS A 34 -1.77 -0.34 -4.87
CA CYS A 34 -0.40 -0.85 -4.88
C CYS A 34 -0.25 -1.82 -3.70
N HIS A 35 0.84 -2.58 -3.67
CA HIS A 35 1.23 -3.34 -2.48
C HIS A 35 2.31 -2.56 -1.72
N TYR A 36 2.31 -2.67 -0.39
CA TYR A 36 3.25 -1.93 0.47
C TYR A 36 4.31 -2.83 1.12
N ASP A 37 4.11 -4.15 1.08
CA ASP A 37 5.13 -5.11 1.47
C ASP A 37 6.24 -5.16 0.42
N SER A 38 7.45 -5.50 0.86
CA SER A 38 8.56 -5.82 -0.02
C SER A 38 8.86 -7.30 0.04
N LYS A 39 9.32 -7.86 -1.07
CA LYS A 39 9.71 -9.27 -1.14
C LYS A 39 10.80 -9.56 -0.10
N TYR A 40 10.59 -10.58 0.72
CA TYR A 40 11.66 -11.13 1.54
C TYR A 40 12.75 -11.73 0.65
N ILE A 41 13.91 -11.09 0.61
CA ILE A 41 15.13 -11.59 -0.03
C ILE A 41 16.18 -11.74 1.07
N LEU A 42 16.79 -12.93 1.15
CA LEU A 42 17.89 -13.16 2.08
C LEU A 42 19.05 -12.24 1.73
N SER A 43 19.55 -11.49 2.70
CA SER A 43 20.74 -10.65 2.55
C SER A 43 21.96 -11.53 2.28
N ASP A 44 22.84 -11.07 1.40
CA ASP A 44 24.14 -11.69 1.21
C ASP A 44 24.99 -11.49 2.48
N PRO A 45 25.49 -12.55 3.13
CA PRO A 45 26.34 -12.42 4.31
C PRO A 45 27.62 -11.61 4.07
N SER A 46 28.12 -11.59 2.84
CA SER A 46 29.29 -10.80 2.44
C SER A 46 28.98 -9.31 2.23
N GLU A 47 27.69 -8.98 2.04
CA GLU A 47 27.21 -7.61 1.84
C GLU A 47 25.97 -7.32 2.72
N PRO A 48 26.10 -7.36 4.05
CA PRO A 48 24.95 -7.30 4.97
C PRO A 48 24.15 -5.98 4.88
N GLN A 49 24.76 -4.94 4.30
CA GLN A 49 24.11 -3.64 4.08
C GLN A 49 23.22 -3.62 2.82
N LYS A 50 23.38 -4.58 1.90
CA LYS A 50 22.51 -4.72 0.74
C LYS A 50 21.26 -5.49 1.11
N VAL A 51 20.20 -4.75 1.43
CA VAL A 51 18.85 -5.28 1.66
C VAL A 51 17.94 -4.93 0.48
N PHE A 52 16.99 -5.81 0.16
CA PHE A 52 15.98 -5.52 -0.84
C PHE A 52 14.90 -4.58 -0.26
N VAL A 53 14.82 -3.36 -0.80
CA VAL A 53 13.88 -2.34 -0.34
C VAL A 53 12.64 -2.20 -1.23
N GLY A 54 12.66 -2.75 -2.45
CA GLY A 54 11.52 -2.65 -3.36
C GLY A 54 11.20 -1.22 -3.79
N ALA A 55 12.20 -0.43 -4.20
CA ALA A 55 12.02 0.99 -4.53
C ALA A 55 10.92 1.21 -5.59
N SER A 56 11.01 0.54 -6.74
CA SER A 56 9.94 0.53 -7.74
C SER A 56 8.85 -0.53 -7.47
N ASP A 57 9.08 -1.42 -6.50
CA ASP A 57 8.30 -2.64 -6.24
C ASP A 57 7.93 -2.77 -4.74
N SER A 58 7.00 -1.96 -4.22
CA SER A 58 6.23 -0.91 -4.89
C SER A 58 6.25 0.40 -4.09
N ALA A 59 7.39 0.77 -3.50
CA ALA A 59 7.50 1.98 -2.68
C ALA A 59 7.17 3.26 -3.47
N VAL A 60 7.63 3.40 -4.71
CA VAL A 60 7.29 4.52 -5.61
C VAL A 60 5.78 4.56 -5.90
N PRO A 61 5.12 3.46 -6.31
CA PRO A 61 3.65 3.42 -6.40
C PRO A 61 2.91 3.85 -5.12
N CYS A 62 3.35 3.39 -3.94
CA CYS A 62 2.80 3.85 -2.66
C CYS A 62 2.90 5.38 -2.51
N ALA A 63 4.08 5.94 -2.78
CA ALA A 63 4.32 7.38 -2.71
C ALA A 63 3.48 8.16 -3.72
N MET A 64 3.33 7.67 -4.95
CA MET A 64 2.50 8.29 -5.98
C MET A 64 1.03 8.41 -5.54
N MET A 65 0.48 7.39 -4.88
CA MET A 65 -0.90 7.43 -4.37
C MET A 65 -1.07 8.46 -3.25
N LEU A 66 -0.11 8.53 -2.31
CA LEU A 66 -0.13 9.50 -1.21
C LEU A 66 0.04 10.94 -1.72
N GLU A 67 0.94 11.15 -2.67
CA GLU A 67 1.14 12.45 -3.29
C GLU A 67 -0.10 12.88 -4.10
N LEU A 68 -0.71 11.97 -4.86
CA LEU A 68 -1.95 12.27 -5.61
C LEU A 68 -3.06 12.77 -4.67
N VAL A 69 -3.27 12.08 -3.55
CA VAL A 69 -4.29 12.51 -2.56
C VAL A 69 -3.92 13.86 -1.94
N THR A 70 -2.64 14.09 -1.66
CA THR A 70 -2.15 15.35 -1.07
C THR A 70 -2.31 16.52 -2.05
N ALA A 71 -1.84 16.37 -3.28
CA ALA A 71 -1.92 17.39 -4.33
C ALA A 71 -3.36 17.71 -4.74
N LEU A 72 -4.28 16.73 -4.68
CA LEU A 72 -5.68 16.89 -5.08
C LEU A 72 -6.66 17.09 -3.92
N ASP A 73 -6.20 17.22 -2.67
CA ASP A 73 -7.04 17.20 -1.45
C ASP A 73 -8.23 18.18 -1.52
N LEU A 74 -7.99 19.43 -1.95
CA LEU A 74 -9.06 20.43 -2.10
C LEU A 74 -10.14 20.00 -3.11
N HIS A 75 -9.74 19.40 -4.23
CA HIS A 75 -10.65 18.93 -5.28
C HIS A 75 -11.43 17.69 -4.82
N LEU A 76 -10.74 16.75 -4.15
CA LEU A 76 -11.35 15.53 -3.60
C LEU A 76 -12.37 15.86 -2.51
N LYS A 77 -12.05 16.81 -1.61
CA LYS A 77 -12.98 17.30 -0.58
C LYS A 77 -14.23 17.94 -1.17
N LYS A 78 -14.09 18.73 -2.23
CA LYS A 78 -15.24 19.31 -2.95
C LYS A 78 -16.09 18.23 -3.61
N HIS A 79 -15.47 17.21 -4.22
CA HIS A 79 -16.19 16.10 -4.85
C HIS A 79 -16.97 15.24 -3.84
N LYS A 80 -16.46 15.08 -2.62
CA LYS A 80 -17.16 14.33 -1.55
C LYS A 80 -18.43 15.02 -1.05
N GLN A 81 -18.52 16.34 -1.17
CA GLN A 81 -19.66 17.12 -0.66
C GLN A 81 -20.85 17.17 -1.64
N LEU A 82 -20.66 16.72 -2.88
CA LEU A 82 -21.70 16.56 -3.89
C LEU A 82 -22.47 15.25 -3.66
#